data_AF-A0A177EXD2-F1
#
_entry.id   AF-A0A177EXD2-F1
#
_cell.length_a   1.000
_cell.length_b   1.000
_cell.length_c   1.000
_cell.angle_alpha   90.00
_cell.angle_beta   90.00
_cell.angle_gamma   90.00
#
_symmetry.space_group_name_H-M   'P 1'
#
loop_
_entity.id
_entity.type
_entity.pdbx_description
1 polymer ?
#
loop_
_entity_poly.entity_id
_entity_poly.type
_entity_poly.pdbx_seq_one_letter_code
_entity_poly.pdbx_strand_id
1 'polypeptide(L)'
;MARLQDNAREHWDWEKSPIRVYTPDPEELKDGLREGDVPEPRPPPPPKCDQLDEIEKAASEGDLCTIQRIFDQLRGTPAGDYWIPRQTSSLFRAVRTGHTAIVEYLLSQGSSPTVNLAKIAVDNNDTAILELFLKYGWDINEQLGWCDPPVLG
;
A
#
# COMPACT_ATOMS: atom_id res chain seq x y z
N MET A 1 -41.58 -25.62 -27.93
CA MET A 1 -40.74 -25.01 -26.87
C MET A 1 -39.79 -26.10 -26.35
N ALA A 2 -38.54 -25.72 -26.04
CA ALA A 2 -37.42 -26.55 -25.51
C ALA A 2 -36.80 -27.57 -26.50
N ARG A 3 -35.51 -27.92 -26.51
CA ARG A 3 -34.22 -27.43 -25.94
C ARG A 3 -33.10 -28.27 -26.62
N LEU A 4 -31.87 -27.71 -26.69
CA LEU A 4 -30.53 -28.34 -26.78
C LEU A 4 -30.22 -29.36 -27.90
N GLN A 5 -29.11 -29.14 -28.63
CA GLN A 5 -27.81 -29.82 -28.39
C GLN A 5 -26.71 -29.36 -29.37
N ASP A 6 -25.55 -29.04 -28.77
CA ASP A 6 -24.16 -29.35 -29.16
C ASP A 6 -23.61 -28.89 -30.54
N ASN A 7 -22.65 -27.95 -30.56
CA ASN A 7 -21.20 -28.14 -30.39
C ASN A 7 -20.50 -28.54 -31.70
N ALA A 8 -19.64 -27.68 -32.24
CA ALA A 8 -18.21 -27.98 -32.42
C ALA A 8 -17.50 -27.02 -33.40
N ARG A 9 -16.45 -26.39 -32.87
CA ARG A 9 -15.13 -26.24 -33.50
C ARG A 9 -15.06 -25.49 -34.83
N GLU A 10 -15.10 -24.16 -34.76
CA GLU A 10 -14.35 -23.36 -35.73
C GLU A 10 -12.95 -23.09 -35.17
N HIS A 11 -12.00 -23.76 -35.80
CA HIS A 11 -10.58 -23.79 -35.52
C HIS A 11 -10.00 -22.39 -35.75
N TRP A 12 -9.74 -21.63 -34.68
CA TRP A 12 -9.17 -20.29 -34.79
C TRP A 12 -7.70 -20.37 -35.23
N ASP A 13 -7.42 -20.00 -36.48
CA ASP A 13 -6.09 -19.98 -37.11
C ASP A 13 -5.35 -18.68 -36.75
N TRP A 14 -4.60 -18.70 -35.64
CA TRP A 14 -3.89 -17.53 -35.09
C TRP A 14 -2.75 -17.01 -35.99
N GLU A 15 -2.30 -17.79 -36.97
CA GLU A 15 -1.26 -17.37 -37.93
C GLU A 15 -1.78 -16.49 -39.07
N LYS A 16 -3.11 -16.41 -39.27
CA LYS A 16 -3.73 -15.67 -40.40
C LYS A 16 -4.27 -14.29 -40.04
N SER A 17 -4.26 -13.90 -38.77
CA SER A 17 -4.68 -12.56 -38.32
C SER A 17 -3.51 -11.88 -37.60
N PRO A 18 -2.59 -11.23 -38.32
CA PRO A 18 -1.59 -10.41 -37.66
C PRO A 18 -2.36 -9.29 -36.97
N ILE A 19 -2.24 -9.21 -35.64
CA ILE A 19 -2.65 -8.03 -34.88
C ILE A 19 -1.90 -6.88 -35.52
N ARG A 20 -2.58 -6.07 -36.33
CA ARG A 20 -2.04 -4.83 -36.85
C ARG A 20 -1.91 -3.93 -35.64
N VAL A 21 -0.74 -3.91 -35.03
CA VAL A 21 -0.38 -2.93 -34.01
C VAL A 21 -0.56 -1.59 -34.68
N TYR A 22 -1.66 -0.93 -34.36
CA TYR A 22 -1.93 0.41 -34.86
C TYR A 22 -0.88 1.32 -34.22
N THR A 23 0.08 1.75 -35.03
CA THR A 23 0.97 2.86 -34.71
C THR A 23 0.30 4.10 -35.30
N PRO A 24 -0.26 5.00 -34.46
CA PRO A 24 -0.85 6.24 -34.96
C PRO A 24 0.19 7.06 -35.73
N ASP A 25 -0.27 7.76 -36.76
CA ASP A 25 0.57 8.70 -37.49
C ASP A 25 0.94 9.88 -36.56
N PRO A 26 2.20 10.34 -36.54
CA PRO A 26 2.62 11.45 -35.70
C PRO A 26 1.85 12.76 -35.94
N GLU A 27 1.17 12.94 -37.09
CA GLU A 27 0.28 14.09 -37.32
C GLU A 27 -1.09 13.93 -36.62
N GLU A 28 -1.62 12.70 -36.48
CA GLU A 28 -2.87 12.44 -35.75
C GLU A 28 -2.71 12.71 -34.23
N LEU A 29 -1.48 12.59 -33.72
CA LEU A 29 -1.13 12.91 -32.34
C LEU A 29 -1.14 14.41 -32.04
N LYS A 30 -1.09 15.29 -33.05
CA LYS A 30 -1.02 16.75 -32.86
C LYS A 30 -2.39 17.37 -32.57
N ASP A 31 -3.46 16.77 -33.08
CA ASP A 31 -4.84 17.28 -32.91
C ASP A 31 -5.43 16.99 -31.52
N GLY A 32 -4.79 16.11 -30.72
CA GLY A 32 -5.27 15.71 -29.40
C GLY A 32 -4.77 16.55 -28.22
N LEU A 33 -3.74 17.39 -28.42
CA LEU A 33 -3.15 18.20 -27.35
C LEU A 33 -3.75 19.62 -27.41
N ARG A 34 -4.85 19.83 -26.68
CA ARG A 34 -5.37 21.20 -26.48
C ARG A 34 -4.27 22.00 -25.78
N GLU A 35 -3.91 23.17 -26.32
CA GLU A 35 -3.04 24.15 -25.65
C GLU A 35 -3.63 24.51 -24.28
N GLY A 36 -3.26 23.76 -23.24
CA GLY A 36 -3.91 23.85 -21.93
C GLY A 36 -3.72 22.62 -21.04
N ASP A 37 -3.45 21.45 -21.62
CA ASP A 37 -3.03 20.26 -20.86
C ASP A 37 -1.57 20.42 -20.43
N VAL A 38 -1.33 21.28 -19.44
CA VAL A 38 -0.04 21.34 -18.74
C VAL A 38 0.13 19.99 -18.03
N PRO A 39 1.17 19.20 -18.34
CA PRO A 39 1.45 17.99 -17.60
C PRO A 39 1.55 18.36 -16.12
N GLU A 40 0.78 17.71 -15.24
CA GLU A 40 0.90 17.99 -13.82
C GLU A 40 2.38 17.90 -13.41
N PRO A 41 2.90 18.88 -12.64
CA PRO A 41 4.29 18.85 -12.20
C PRO A 41 4.52 17.52 -11.48
N ARG A 42 5.51 16.74 -11.95
CA ARG A 42 5.89 15.50 -11.27
C ARG A 42 6.16 15.82 -9.79
N PRO A 43 5.58 15.06 -8.85
CA PRO A 43 5.84 15.29 -7.44
C PRO A 43 7.35 15.21 -7.18
N PRO A 44 7.89 16.05 -6.27
CA PRO A 44 9.31 16.01 -5.95
C PRO A 44 9.69 14.62 -5.45
N PRO A 45 10.93 14.15 -5.72
CA PRO A 45 11.39 12.88 -5.18
C PRO A 45 11.33 12.93 -3.64
N PRO A 46 11.07 11.78 -2.99
CA PRO A 46 11.05 11.72 -1.54
C PRO A 46 12.40 12.16 -0.95
N PRO A 47 12.40 12.86 0.20
CA PRO A 47 13.64 13.21 0.88
C PRO A 47 14.41 11.94 1.27
N LYS A 48 15.74 11.99 1.20
CA LYS A 48 16.57 10.85 1.65
C LYS A 48 16.45 10.67 3.17
N CYS A 49 16.45 9.43 3.63
CA CYS A 49 16.53 9.07 5.04
C CYS A 49 17.37 7.80 5.17
N ASP A 50 18.61 7.95 5.66
CA ASP A 50 19.55 6.83 5.78
C ASP A 50 19.24 5.91 6.98
N GLN A 51 18.34 6.33 7.86
CA GLN A 51 17.99 5.62 9.10
C GLN A 51 16.83 4.63 8.95
N LEU A 52 16.26 4.46 7.75
CA LEU A 52 15.08 3.60 7.55
C LEU A 52 15.36 2.15 7.98
N ASP A 53 16.49 1.59 7.55
CA ASP A 53 16.88 0.21 7.91
C ASP A 53 17.08 0.04 9.43
N GLU A 54 17.60 1.07 10.10
CA GLU A 54 17.81 1.06 11.55
C GLU A 54 16.47 1.07 12.29
N ILE A 55 15.50 1.85 11.83
CA ILE A 55 14.15 1.90 12.40
C ILE A 55 13.44 0.55 12.21
N GLU A 56 13.53 -0.05 11.02
CA GLU A 56 12.92 -1.37 10.74
C GLU A 56 13.53 -2.46 11.62
N LYS A 57 14.86 -2.45 11.79
CA LYS A 57 15.57 -3.40 12.65
C LYS A 57 15.15 -3.22 14.11
N ALA A 58 15.18 -1.99 14.63
CA ALA A 58 14.76 -1.69 15.99
C ALA A 58 13.30 -2.12 16.24
N ALA A 59 12.42 -1.92 15.26
CA ALA A 59 11.03 -2.36 15.34
C ALA A 59 10.88 -3.88 15.38
N SER A 60 11.78 -4.64 14.75
CA SER A 60 11.78 -6.10 14.84
C SER A 60 12.36 -6.63 16.17
N GLU A 61 13.32 -5.90 16.74
CA GLU A 61 14.03 -6.29 17.98
C GLU A 61 13.31 -5.83 19.25
N GLY A 62 12.30 -4.96 19.14
CA GLY A 62 11.59 -4.42 20.30
C GLY A 62 12.27 -3.20 20.92
N ASP A 63 13.22 -2.58 20.21
CA ASP A 63 13.97 -1.42 20.69
C ASP A 63 13.22 -0.10 20.42
N LEU A 64 12.25 0.19 21.28
CA LEU A 64 11.49 1.44 21.24
C LEU A 64 12.39 2.67 21.45
N CYS A 65 13.44 2.56 22.27
CA CYS A 65 14.34 3.67 22.59
C CYS A 65 15.07 4.18 21.35
N THR A 66 15.56 3.26 20.50
CA THR A 66 16.22 3.64 19.24
C THR A 66 15.25 4.31 18.28
N ILE A 67 14.01 3.81 18.15
CA ILE A 67 12.99 4.42 17.30
C ILE A 67 12.66 5.84 17.78
N GLN A 68 12.43 6.02 19.08
CA GLN A 68 12.14 7.34 19.67
C GLN A 68 13.28 8.32 19.41
N ARG A 69 14.53 7.91 19.68
CA ARG A 69 15.72 8.73 19.42
C ARG A 69 15.80 9.17 17.95
N ILE A 70 15.61 8.25 17.00
CA ILE A 70 15.68 8.58 15.57
C ILE A 70 14.54 9.53 15.18
N PHE A 71 13.33 9.30 15.67
CA PHE A 71 12.20 10.17 15.35
C PHE A 71 12.41 11.57 15.91
N ASP A 72 12.92 11.69 17.13
CA ASP A 72 13.23 12.99 17.74
C ASP A 72 14.30 13.76 16.95
N GLN A 73 15.27 13.06 16.35
CA GLN A 73 16.24 13.67 15.43
C GLN A 73 15.61 14.12 14.10
N LEU A 74 14.57 13.40 13.63
CA LEU A 74 13.89 13.70 12.38
C LEU A 74 12.81 14.78 12.52
N ARG A 75 12.28 15.04 13.72
CA ARG A 75 11.24 16.04 13.96
C ARG A 75 11.66 17.43 13.49
N GLY A 76 10.78 18.10 12.74
CA GLY A 76 11.05 19.43 12.19
C GLY A 76 11.97 19.43 10.97
N THR A 77 12.32 18.26 10.43
CA THR A 77 13.01 18.14 9.14
C THR A 77 12.02 17.69 8.05
N PRO A 78 12.27 18.04 6.77
CA PRO A 78 11.45 17.54 5.66
C PRO A 78 11.41 16.01 5.57
N ALA A 79 12.49 15.34 6.00
CA ALA A 79 12.55 13.89 6.07
C ALA A 79 11.61 13.34 7.14
N GLY A 80 11.56 13.95 8.33
CA GLY A 80 10.65 13.55 9.40
C GLY A 80 9.19 13.67 9.01
N ASP A 81 8.80 14.83 8.47
CA ASP A 81 7.42 15.09 8.04
C ASP A 81 6.96 14.10 6.95
N TYR A 82 7.88 13.65 6.11
CA TYR A 82 7.59 12.69 5.05
C TYR A 82 7.60 11.23 5.56
N TRP A 83 8.61 10.81 6.32
CA TRP A 83 8.86 9.40 6.63
C TRP A 83 8.18 8.91 7.91
N ILE A 84 8.09 9.73 8.96
CA ILE A 84 7.51 9.32 10.26
C ILE A 84 6.08 8.74 10.12
N PRO A 85 5.13 9.39 9.41
CA PRO A 85 3.78 8.83 9.24
C PRO A 85 3.73 7.66 8.23
N ARG A 86 4.84 7.36 7.53
CA ARG A 86 4.92 6.33 6.48
C ARG A 86 5.73 5.11 6.91
N GLN A 87 5.77 4.82 8.21
CA GLN A 87 6.56 3.72 8.78
C GLN A 87 5.83 2.38 8.69
N THR A 88 5.27 2.06 7.52
CA THR A 88 4.50 0.82 7.27
C THR A 88 5.36 -0.43 7.42
N SER A 89 6.62 -0.41 6.95
CA SER A 89 7.55 -1.53 7.13
C SER A 89 7.85 -1.79 8.60
N SER A 90 8.17 -0.74 9.36
CA SER A 90 8.48 -0.81 10.79
C SER A 90 7.26 -1.28 11.59
N LEU A 91 6.06 -0.77 11.27
CA LEU A 91 4.81 -1.22 11.87
C LEU A 91 4.55 -2.71 11.58
N PHE A 92 4.82 -3.16 10.35
CA PHE A 92 4.74 -4.58 9.99
C PHE A 92 5.67 -5.46 10.82
N ARG A 93 6.93 -5.05 11.01
CA ARG A 93 7.87 -5.80 11.84
C ARG A 93 7.35 -5.92 13.28
N ALA A 94 6.95 -4.81 13.88
CA ALA A 94 6.48 -4.76 15.26
C ALA A 94 5.21 -5.59 15.48
N VAL A 95 4.24 -5.54 14.56
CA VAL A 95 3.01 -6.36 14.63
C VAL A 95 3.34 -7.83 14.53
N ARG A 96 4.17 -8.22 13.54
CA ARG A 96 4.54 -9.62 13.31
C ARG A 96 5.28 -10.24 14.48
N THR A 97 6.03 -9.45 15.23
CA THR A 97 6.79 -9.91 16.42
C THR A 97 6.05 -9.67 17.74
N GLY A 98 4.86 -9.07 17.73
CA GLY A 98 4.05 -8.82 18.93
C GLY A 98 4.53 -7.67 19.81
N HIS A 99 5.33 -6.73 19.29
CA HIS A 99 5.86 -5.60 20.06
C HIS A 99 4.83 -4.47 20.22
N THR A 100 3.81 -4.70 21.05
CA THR A 100 2.65 -3.82 21.24
C THR A 100 3.02 -2.36 21.56
N ALA A 101 4.05 -2.13 22.39
CA ALA A 101 4.50 -0.77 22.73
C ALA A 101 5.03 0.00 21.52
N ILE A 102 5.71 -0.67 20.59
CA ILE A 102 6.18 -0.06 19.35
C ILE A 102 5.01 0.19 18.41
N VAL A 103 4.06 -0.75 18.32
CA VAL A 103 2.84 -0.58 17.55
C VAL A 103 2.09 0.67 18.00
N GLU A 104 1.81 0.79 19.31
CA GLU A 104 1.14 1.98 19.86
C GLU A 104 1.93 3.26 19.56
N TYR A 105 3.25 3.23 19.74
CA TYR A 105 4.08 4.39 19.43
C TYR A 105 3.98 4.79 17.96
N LEU A 106 4.17 3.88 17.01
CA LEU A 106 4.13 4.20 15.58
C LEU A 106 2.76 4.73 15.14
N LEU A 107 1.67 4.16 15.65
CA LEU A 107 0.31 4.66 15.41
C LEU A 107 0.12 6.07 15.95
N SER A 108 0.65 6.37 17.15
CA SER A 108 0.62 7.73 17.73
C SER A 108 1.40 8.76 16.91
N GLN A 109 2.33 8.31 16.07
CA GLN A 109 3.09 9.16 15.15
C GLN A 109 2.39 9.33 13.79
N GLY A 110 1.16 8.84 13.64
CA GLY A 110 0.36 8.96 12.42
C GLY A 110 0.58 7.84 11.41
N SER A 111 1.34 6.79 11.76
CA SER A 111 1.39 5.60 10.91
C SER A 111 0.02 4.94 10.86
N SER A 112 -0.48 4.69 9.66
CA SER A 112 -1.78 4.03 9.47
C SER A 112 -1.59 2.52 9.31
N PRO A 113 -2.36 1.69 10.03
CA PRO A 113 -2.36 0.25 9.81
C PRO A 113 -2.97 -0.06 8.44
N THR A 114 -2.51 -1.15 7.84
CA THR A 114 -3.05 -1.65 6.59
C THR A 114 -3.90 -2.89 6.85
N VAL A 115 -4.80 -3.19 5.93
CA VAL A 115 -5.58 -4.44 5.93
C VAL A 115 -4.72 -5.69 6.16
N ASN A 116 -3.55 -5.77 5.53
CA ASN A 116 -2.66 -6.92 5.69
C ASN A 116 -2.12 -7.04 7.12
N LEU A 117 -1.91 -5.93 7.83
CA LEU A 117 -1.52 -5.95 9.25
C LEU A 117 -2.67 -6.43 10.13
N ALA A 118 -3.90 -6.00 9.84
CA ALA A 118 -5.07 -6.47 10.56
C ALA A 118 -5.25 -7.98 10.40
N LYS A 119 -5.08 -8.53 9.19
CA LYS A 119 -5.11 -9.99 8.96
C LYS A 119 -4.08 -10.72 9.82
N ILE A 120 -2.83 -10.24 9.87
CA ILE A 120 -1.77 -10.84 10.71
C ILE A 120 -2.15 -10.82 12.19
N ALA A 121 -2.69 -9.71 12.69
CA ALA A 121 -3.12 -9.60 14.08
C ALA A 121 -4.30 -10.56 14.41
N VAL A 122 -5.23 -10.75 13.46
CA VAL A 122 -6.32 -11.74 13.58
C VAL A 122 -5.78 -13.17 13.60
N ASP A 123 -4.88 -13.51 12.67
CA ASP A 123 -4.27 -14.85 12.58
C ASP A 123 -3.49 -15.22 13.85
N ASN A 124 -2.86 -14.23 14.49
CA ASN A 124 -2.15 -14.39 15.75
C ASN A 124 -3.06 -14.34 17.00
N ASN A 125 -4.36 -14.02 16.83
CA ASN A 125 -5.29 -13.75 17.93
C ASN A 125 -4.82 -12.58 18.86
N ASP A 126 -4.10 -11.61 18.29
CA ASP A 126 -3.53 -10.44 18.98
C ASP A 126 -4.58 -9.33 19.16
N THR A 127 -5.55 -9.59 20.04
CA THR A 127 -6.64 -8.65 20.36
C THR A 127 -6.14 -7.27 20.79
N ALA A 128 -5.03 -7.20 21.54
CA ALA A 128 -4.43 -5.93 21.96
C ALA A 128 -3.98 -5.06 20.78
N ILE A 129 -3.46 -5.65 19.70
CA ILE A 129 -3.04 -4.90 18.51
C ILE A 129 -4.26 -4.42 17.73
N LEU A 130 -5.30 -5.25 17.61
CA LEU A 130 -6.56 -4.87 16.97
C LEU A 130 -7.25 -3.72 17.72
N GLU A 131 -7.25 -3.75 19.06
CA GLU A 131 -7.74 -2.64 19.89
C GLU A 131 -6.96 -1.35 19.62
N LEU A 132 -5.63 -1.43 19.48
CA LEU A 132 -4.81 -0.27 19.10
C LEU A 132 -5.18 0.25 17.71
N PHE A 133 -5.36 -0.61 16.72
CA PHE A 133 -5.76 -0.16 15.37
C PHE A 133 -7.08 0.61 15.42
N LEU A 134 -8.10 0.07 16.11
CA LEU A 134 -9.39 0.74 16.28
C LEU A 134 -9.25 2.07 17.05
N LYS A 135 -8.46 2.09 18.13
CA LYS A 135 -8.18 3.29 18.95
C LYS A 135 -7.59 4.43 18.12
N TYR A 136 -6.71 4.11 17.16
CA TYR A 136 -6.08 5.09 16.28
C TYR A 136 -6.83 5.31 14.95
N GLY A 137 -8.10 4.90 14.88
CA GLY A 137 -9.01 5.27 13.81
C GLY A 137 -8.92 4.42 12.55
N TRP A 138 -8.39 3.20 12.65
CA TRP A 138 -8.47 2.24 11.54
C TRP A 138 -9.93 1.89 11.23
N ASP A 139 -10.34 2.10 9.98
CA ASP A 139 -11.68 1.71 9.52
C ASP A 139 -11.71 0.22 9.19
N ILE A 140 -12.24 -0.56 10.12
CA ILE A 140 -12.42 -2.01 9.98
C ILE A 140 -13.37 -2.40 8.83
N ASN A 141 -14.19 -1.45 8.35
CA ASN A 141 -15.15 -1.69 7.27
C ASN A 141 -14.59 -1.36 5.89
N GLU A 142 -13.35 -0.87 5.81
CA GLU A 142 -12.71 -0.60 4.53
C GLU A 142 -12.58 -1.91 3.74
N GLN A 143 -13.05 -1.88 2.48
CA GLN A 143 -12.98 -3.05 1.60
C GLN A 143 -11.52 -3.40 1.32
N LEU A 144 -11.19 -4.69 1.43
CA LEU A 144 -9.82 -5.18 1.27
C LEU A 144 -9.38 -5.19 -0.20
N GLY A 145 -10.36 -5.18 -1.12
CA GLY A 145 -10.22 -5.13 -2.57
C GLY A 145 -11.59 -5.29 -3.25
N TRP A 146 -11.68 -5.09 -4.57
CA TRP A 146 -12.95 -5.22 -5.32
C TRP A 146 -13.64 -6.58 -5.19
N CYS A 147 -12.89 -7.65 -4.90
CA CYS A 147 -13.41 -9.00 -4.71
C CYS A 147 -13.17 -9.55 -3.29
N ASP A 148 -12.66 -8.74 -2.36
CA ASP A 148 -12.36 -9.18 -1.01
C ASP A 148 -13.29 -8.48 -0.01
N PRO A 149 -14.23 -9.19 0.63
CA PRO A 149 -15.14 -8.59 1.59
C PRO A 149 -14.38 -8.03 2.80
N PRO A 150 -14.98 -7.10 3.57
CA PRO A 150 -14.38 -6.55 4.79
C PRO A 150 -13.92 -7.65 5.75
N VAL A 151 -12.96 -7.34 6.63
CA VAL A 151 -12.41 -8.32 7.59
C VAL A 151 -13.50 -8.95 8.50
N LEU A 152 -14.62 -8.25 8.71
CA LEU A 152 -15.76 -8.70 9.50
C LEU A 152 -16.94 -9.30 8.69
N GLY A 153 -16.71 -9.73 7.44
CA GLY A 153 -17.73 -10.29 6.54
C GLY A 153 -18.24 -11.67 6.91
#